data_AF-A0A957H643-F1
#
_entry.id   AF-A0A957H643-F1
#
_cell.length_a   1.000
_cell.length_b   1.000
_cell.length_c   1.000
_cell.angle_alpha   90.00
_cell.angle_beta   90.00
_cell.angle_gamma   90.00
#
_symmetry.space_group_name_H-M   'P 1'
#
loop_
_entity.id
_entity.type
_entity.pdbx_description
1 polymer ?
#
loop_
_entity_poly.entity_id
_entity_poly.type
_entity_poly.pdbx_seq_one_letter_code
_entity_poly.pdbx_strand_id
1 'polypeptide(L)'
;MPFCFISLGSNIAPEENCQLMLLALRSLSPNLAISRIIRTEPVGIASSNHFLNGVVRLQTGQRPAELKKALIAIELRLGRDRDDPHSKVKDRVADLDILFCLPEDASTVPAALLPHESYVRPLLLELLDALGYQVEAAQQEPPAGHPLQFGGQTIGLAPLNLRHDESEQP
;
A
#
# COMPACT_ATOMS: atom_id res chain seq x y z
N MET A 1 2.45 -10.50 -16.86
CA MET A 1 2.72 -9.15 -16.31
C MET A 1 3.19 -9.29 -14.86
N PRO A 2 4.26 -8.61 -14.42
CA PRO A 2 4.75 -8.72 -13.05
C PRO A 2 3.74 -8.22 -12.01
N PHE A 3 3.94 -8.65 -10.76
CA PHE A 3 3.26 -8.11 -9.60
C PHE A 3 4.17 -7.13 -8.87
N CYS A 4 3.65 -5.96 -8.52
CA CYS A 4 4.36 -4.97 -7.73
C CYS A 4 3.67 -4.79 -6.37
N PHE A 5 4.50 -4.69 -5.32
CA PHE A 5 4.07 -4.44 -3.95
C PHE A 5 4.36 -2.99 -3.61
N ILE A 6 3.35 -2.30 -3.10
CA ILE A 6 3.34 -0.85 -2.89
C ILE A 6 2.89 -0.58 -1.46
N SER A 7 3.69 0.12 -0.67
CA SER A 7 3.20 0.66 0.60
C SER A 7 2.30 1.87 0.34
N LEU A 8 1.24 1.98 1.13
CA LEU A 8 0.40 3.17 1.20
C LEU A 8 0.42 3.73 2.62
N GLY A 9 0.47 5.05 2.72
CA GLY A 9 0.49 5.77 3.99
C GLY A 9 -0.21 7.12 3.91
N SER A 10 -0.95 7.48 4.94
CA SER A 10 -1.54 8.83 5.09
C SER A 10 -1.73 9.17 6.56
N ASN A 11 -1.54 10.43 6.94
CA ASN A 11 -1.91 10.96 8.26
C ASN A 11 -2.74 12.25 8.22
N ILE A 12 -3.07 12.76 7.04
CA ILE A 12 -4.06 13.84 6.85
C ILE A 12 -5.31 13.19 6.30
N ALA A 13 -6.45 13.33 7.00
CA ALA A 13 -7.71 12.66 6.64
C ALA A 13 -7.48 11.19 6.20
N PRO A 14 -6.81 10.38 7.03
CA PRO A 14 -6.14 9.18 6.55
C PRO A 14 -7.10 8.10 6.04
N GLU A 15 -8.31 8.01 6.59
CA GLU A 15 -9.33 7.08 6.10
C GLU A 15 -9.77 7.43 4.66
N GLU A 16 -10.15 8.69 4.44
CA GLU A 16 -10.56 9.22 3.13
C GLU A 16 -9.42 9.08 2.12
N ASN A 17 -8.21 9.50 2.47
CA ASN A 17 -7.08 9.45 1.54
C ASN A 17 -6.61 8.02 1.25
N CYS A 18 -6.69 7.10 2.20
CA CYS A 18 -6.48 5.67 1.91
C CYS A 18 -7.50 5.14 0.91
N GLN A 19 -8.78 5.49 1.04
CA GLN A 19 -9.81 5.10 0.06
C GLN A 19 -9.51 5.67 -1.33
N LEU A 20 -9.15 6.95 -1.41
CA LEU A 20 -8.83 7.61 -2.67
C LEU A 20 -7.57 7.03 -3.33
N MET A 21 -6.54 6.68 -2.56
CA MET A 21 -5.37 5.97 -3.06
C MET A 21 -5.74 4.59 -3.62
N LEU A 22 -6.57 3.81 -2.92
CA LEU A 22 -7.02 2.50 -3.38
C LEU A 22 -7.87 2.59 -4.66
N LEU A 23 -8.78 3.57 -4.76
CA LEU A 23 -9.54 3.82 -5.99
C LEU A 23 -8.62 4.18 -7.16
N ALA A 24 -7.61 5.01 -6.91
CA ALA A 24 -6.64 5.39 -7.92
C ALA A 24 -5.77 4.21 -8.38
N LEU A 25 -5.31 3.36 -7.45
CA LEU A 25 -4.56 2.14 -7.77
C LEU A 25 -5.42 1.14 -8.55
N ARG A 26 -6.72 1.03 -8.22
CA ARG A 26 -7.67 0.17 -8.94
C ARG A 26 -7.88 0.59 -10.38
N SER A 27 -7.74 1.89 -10.67
CA SER A 27 -7.74 2.42 -12.04
C SER A 27 -6.48 2.02 -12.84
N LEU A 28 -5.37 1.67 -12.16
CA LEU A 28 -4.16 1.15 -12.79
C LEU A 28 -4.19 -0.38 -12.96
N SER A 29 -4.83 -1.08 -12.02
CA SER A 29 -4.99 -2.54 -12.00
C SER A 29 -6.32 -2.90 -11.32
N PRO A 30 -7.29 -3.48 -12.04
CA PRO A 30 -8.63 -3.73 -11.48
C PRO A 30 -8.62 -4.74 -10.32
N ASN A 31 -7.63 -5.64 -10.30
CA ASN A 31 -7.44 -6.62 -9.26
C ASN A 31 -6.30 -6.16 -8.35
N LEU A 32 -6.63 -5.88 -7.09
CA LEU A 32 -5.67 -5.58 -6.04
C LEU A 32 -5.73 -6.67 -4.98
N ALA A 33 -4.62 -6.92 -4.29
CA ALA A 33 -4.64 -7.52 -2.97
C ALA A 33 -4.10 -6.50 -1.98
N ILE A 34 -4.70 -6.40 -0.80
CA ILE A 34 -4.27 -5.48 0.24
C ILE A 34 -4.02 -6.26 1.52
N SER A 35 -3.00 -5.89 2.29
CA SER A 35 -2.79 -6.35 3.66
C SER A 35 -3.91 -5.84 4.58
N ARG A 36 -3.84 -6.15 5.88
CA ARG A 36 -4.52 -5.30 6.85
C ARG A 36 -4.00 -3.86 6.79
N ILE A 37 -4.76 -2.91 7.32
CA ILE A 37 -4.36 -1.51 7.47
C ILE A 37 -4.08 -1.30 8.94
N ILE A 38 -3.00 -0.62 9.32
CA ILE A 38 -2.66 -0.38 10.72
C ILE A 38 -2.51 1.10 11.01
N ARG A 39 -2.79 1.45 12.26
CA ARG A 39 -2.49 2.78 12.80
C ARG A 39 -1.10 2.80 13.40
N THR A 40 -0.28 3.79 13.07
CA THR A 40 1.07 3.93 13.61
C THR A 40 1.37 5.37 14.02
N GLU A 41 2.27 5.53 14.99
CA GLU A 41 2.87 6.84 15.28
C GLU A 41 3.71 7.32 14.08
N PRO A 42 3.83 8.64 13.87
CA PRO A 42 4.73 9.19 12.86
C PRO A 42 6.20 8.87 13.21
N VAL A 43 6.96 8.45 12.21
CA VAL A 43 8.41 8.19 12.34
C VAL A 43 9.18 9.21 11.50
N GLY A 44 10.09 9.94 12.12
CA GLY A 44 10.89 10.97 11.44
C GLY A 44 10.15 12.27 11.11
N ILE A 45 8.91 12.43 11.60
CA ILE A 45 8.08 13.63 11.48
C ILE A 45 7.64 14.03 12.89
N ALA A 46 7.74 15.31 13.23
CA ALA A 46 7.22 15.86 14.48
C ALA A 46 5.73 16.22 14.30
N SER A 47 4.85 15.24 14.49
CA SER A 47 3.40 15.41 14.37
C SER A 47 2.66 14.61 15.43
N SER A 48 1.46 15.06 15.79
CA SER A 48 0.51 14.31 16.63
C SER A 48 -0.45 13.44 15.81
N ASN A 49 -0.39 13.53 14.48
CA ASN A 49 -1.29 12.81 13.60
C ASN A 49 -0.75 11.42 13.28
N HIS A 50 -1.47 10.38 13.72
CA HIS A 50 -1.17 9.00 13.39
C HIS A 50 -1.35 8.70 11.90
N PHE A 51 -0.48 7.85 11.39
CA PHE A 51 -0.62 7.31 10.04
C PHE A 51 -1.56 6.11 10.02
N LEU A 52 -2.32 5.97 8.93
CA LEU A 52 -2.78 4.67 8.46
C LEU A 52 -1.81 4.14 7.41
N ASN A 53 -1.36 2.90 7.57
CA ASN A 53 -0.41 2.23 6.68
C ASN A 53 -0.93 0.88 6.19
N GLY A 54 -0.64 0.55 4.95
CA GLY A 54 -1.00 -0.73 4.32
C GLY A 54 -0.01 -1.12 3.22
N VAL A 55 -0.11 -2.36 2.74
CA VAL A 55 0.61 -2.84 1.56
C VAL A 55 -0.39 -3.33 0.53
N VAL A 56 -0.24 -2.90 -0.71
CA VAL A 56 -1.05 -3.32 -1.86
C VAL A 56 -0.18 -4.06 -2.85
N ARG A 57 -0.65 -5.22 -3.31
CA ARG A 57 -0.14 -5.89 -4.51
C ARG A 57 -1.05 -5.57 -5.68
N LEU A 58 -0.45 -5.17 -6.80
CA LEU A 58 -1.14 -5.01 -8.08
C LEU A 58 -0.39 -5.69 -9.22
N GLN A 59 -1.11 -6.02 -10.30
CA GLN A 59 -0.49 -6.51 -11.53
C GLN A 59 -0.32 -5.34 -12.50
N THR A 60 0.84 -5.23 -13.14
CA THR A 60 1.04 -4.14 -14.11
C THR A 60 2.01 -4.53 -15.21
N GLY A 61 1.71 -4.09 -16.44
CA GLY A 61 2.64 -4.14 -17.56
C GLY A 61 3.57 -2.93 -17.62
N GLN A 62 3.38 -1.92 -16.76
CA GLN A 62 4.21 -0.72 -16.72
C GLN A 62 5.61 -1.05 -16.22
N ARG A 63 6.62 -0.39 -16.79
CA ARG A 63 7.98 -0.46 -16.25
C ARG A 63 8.04 0.24 -14.88
N PRO A 64 8.98 -0.10 -13.99
CA PRO A 64 9.07 0.52 -12.66
C PRO A 64 9.09 2.05 -12.67
N ALA A 65 9.76 2.67 -13.66
CA ALA A 65 9.78 4.12 -13.81
C ALA A 65 8.43 4.73 -14.21
N GLU A 66 7.63 4.01 -15.00
CA GLU A 66 6.28 4.44 -15.41
C GLU A 66 5.31 4.28 -14.24
N LEU A 67 5.38 3.16 -13.53
CA LEU A 67 4.62 2.95 -12.30
C LEU A 67 4.94 4.03 -11.28
N LYS A 68 6.22 4.36 -11.04
CA LYS A 68 6.58 5.42 -10.09
C LYS A 68 6.01 6.78 -10.49
N LYS A 69 6.00 7.11 -11.80
CA LYS A 69 5.35 8.33 -12.29
C LYS A 69 3.84 8.32 -12.03
N ALA A 70 3.17 7.19 -12.22
CA ALA A 70 1.75 7.05 -11.93
C ALA A 70 1.46 7.23 -10.42
N LEU A 71 2.27 6.64 -9.54
CA LEU A 71 2.13 6.81 -8.09
C LEU A 71 2.35 8.27 -7.66
N ILE A 72 3.37 8.93 -8.19
CA ILE A 72 3.61 10.37 -7.94
C ILE A 72 2.41 11.20 -8.41
N ALA A 73 1.84 10.89 -9.59
CA ALA A 73 0.67 11.61 -10.09
C ALA A 73 -0.56 11.42 -9.16
N ILE A 74 -0.73 10.25 -8.55
CA ILE A 74 -1.76 10.02 -7.54
C ILE A 74 -1.51 10.89 -6.31
N GLU A 75 -0.30 10.89 -5.76
CA GLU A 75 0.06 11.72 -4.60
C GLU A 75 -0.20 13.21 -4.85
N LEU A 76 0.25 13.72 -6.01
CA LEU A 76 0.06 15.13 -6.39
C LEU A 76 -1.43 15.48 -6.52
N ARG A 77 -2.24 14.60 -7.13
CA ARG A 77 -3.68 14.80 -7.28
C ARG A 77 -4.41 14.84 -5.93
N LEU A 78 -3.92 14.09 -4.95
CA LEU A 78 -4.44 14.09 -3.58
C LEU A 78 -3.93 15.26 -2.73
N GLY A 79 -3.10 16.14 -3.32
CA GLY A 79 -2.64 17.38 -2.69
C GLY A 79 -1.26 17.29 -2.06
N ARG A 80 -0.46 16.25 -2.35
CA ARG A 80 0.92 16.21 -1.87
C ARG A 80 1.73 17.29 -2.58
N ASP A 81 2.26 18.24 -1.82
CA ASP A 81 3.26 19.16 -2.33
C ASP A 81 4.64 18.50 -2.26
N ARG A 82 5.23 18.20 -3.43
CA ARG A 82 6.58 17.62 -3.55
C ARG A 82 7.66 18.68 -3.78
N ASP A 83 7.28 19.92 -4.07
CA ASP A 83 8.19 21.04 -4.29
C ASP A 83 8.56 21.74 -2.97
N ASP A 84 7.78 21.50 -1.90
CA ASP A 84 8.14 21.90 -0.55
C ASP A 84 9.43 21.19 -0.07
N PRO A 85 10.51 21.93 0.25
CA PRO A 85 11.76 21.34 0.73
C PRO A 85 11.59 20.55 2.04
N HIS A 86 10.51 20.78 2.79
CA HIS A 86 10.17 20.08 4.02
C HIS A 86 9.11 18.98 3.83
N SER A 87 8.70 18.67 2.60
CA SER A 87 7.68 17.66 2.28
C SER A 87 7.96 16.28 2.93
N LYS A 88 9.24 15.95 3.17
CA LYS A 88 9.64 14.69 3.82
C LYS A 88 9.38 14.66 5.33
N VAL A 89 9.38 15.83 5.99
CA VAL A 89 9.27 15.98 7.47
C VAL A 89 7.93 16.57 7.90
N LYS A 90 6.95 16.60 7.00
CA LYS A 90 5.59 17.09 7.23
C LYS A 90 4.59 15.94 7.10
N ASP A 91 3.40 16.19 7.63
CA ASP A 91 2.22 15.36 7.43
C ASP A 91 1.94 15.15 5.93
N ARG A 92 1.46 13.95 5.60
CA ARG A 92 1.27 13.49 4.23
C ARG A 92 -0.20 13.16 4.01
N VAL A 93 -0.78 13.78 2.99
CA VAL A 93 -2.08 13.39 2.44
C VAL A 93 -2.03 12.00 1.82
N ALA A 94 -0.92 11.66 1.15
CA ALA A 94 -0.73 10.38 0.49
C ALA A 94 0.76 10.08 0.32
N ASP A 95 1.13 8.82 0.53
CA ASP A 95 2.48 8.28 0.37
C ASP A 95 2.39 6.91 -0.29
N LEU A 96 2.94 6.79 -1.51
CA LEU A 96 2.91 5.57 -2.31
C LEU A 96 4.33 5.20 -2.78
N ASP A 97 4.87 4.14 -2.20
CA ASP A 97 6.22 3.67 -2.50
C ASP A 97 6.22 2.22 -2.98
N ILE A 98 6.91 1.98 -4.10
CA ILE A 98 7.14 0.62 -4.61
C ILE A 98 8.18 -0.03 -3.71
N LEU A 99 7.80 -1.13 -3.06
CA LEU A 99 8.70 -1.95 -2.25
C LEU A 99 9.58 -2.80 -3.19
N PHE A 100 8.93 -3.57 -4.06
CA PHE A 100 9.58 -4.37 -5.10
C PHE A 100 8.54 -4.86 -6.13
N CYS A 101 9.03 -5.46 -7.21
CA CYS A 101 8.20 -6.20 -8.15
C CYS A 101 8.77 -7.61 -8.35
N LEU A 102 7.88 -8.57 -8.58
CA LEU A 102 8.19 -9.97 -8.86
C LEU A 102 7.63 -10.38 -10.23
N PRO A 103 8.28 -11.31 -10.94
CA PRO A 103 7.68 -12.02 -12.05
C PRO A 103 6.33 -12.66 -11.67
N GLU A 104 5.48 -12.88 -12.67
CA GLU A 104 4.13 -13.44 -12.46
C GLU A 104 4.16 -14.88 -11.92
N ASP A 105 5.18 -15.64 -12.30
CA ASP A 105 5.43 -17.03 -11.93
C ASP A 105 6.29 -17.18 -10.66
N ALA A 106 6.67 -16.07 -10.02
CA ALA A 106 7.44 -16.12 -8.79
C ALA A 106 6.61 -16.72 -7.65
N SER A 107 7.16 -17.73 -6.99
CA SER A 107 6.59 -18.35 -5.79
C SER A 107 7.37 -18.04 -4.51
N THR A 108 8.55 -17.44 -4.64
CA THR A 108 9.44 -17.11 -3.53
C THR A 108 9.79 -15.63 -3.50
N VAL A 109 9.96 -15.07 -2.30
CA VAL A 109 10.44 -13.69 -2.10
C VAL A 109 11.78 -13.73 -1.36
N PRO A 110 12.87 -13.28 -2.00
CA PRO A 110 14.17 -13.17 -1.34
C PRO A 110 14.10 -12.25 -0.12
N ALA A 111 14.71 -12.67 0.99
CA ALA A 111 14.75 -11.87 2.22
C ALA A 111 15.36 -10.47 2.03
N ALA A 112 16.22 -10.29 1.02
CA ALA A 112 16.82 -9.02 0.65
C ALA A 112 15.84 -7.99 0.06
N LEU A 113 14.65 -8.42 -0.38
CA LEU A 113 13.58 -7.52 -0.84
C LEU A 113 12.67 -7.04 0.29
N LEU A 114 12.78 -7.63 1.48
CA LEU A 114 11.92 -7.26 2.60
C LEU A 114 12.31 -5.88 3.14
N PRO A 115 11.34 -4.98 3.36
CA PRO A 115 11.60 -3.67 3.94
C PRO A 115 12.17 -3.80 5.35
N HIS A 116 12.96 -2.80 5.76
CA HIS A 116 13.53 -2.73 7.10
C HIS A 116 12.57 -2.04 8.08
N GLU A 117 11.59 -1.30 7.57
CA GLU A 117 10.59 -0.57 8.32
C GLU A 117 9.71 -1.52 9.12
N SER A 118 9.73 -1.37 10.45
CA SER A 118 9.03 -2.26 11.39
C SER A 118 7.51 -2.25 11.25
N TYR A 119 6.93 -1.21 10.68
CA TYR A 119 5.49 -1.11 10.45
C TYR A 119 5.06 -1.66 9.08
N VAL A 120 5.92 -1.64 8.06
CA VAL A 120 5.58 -2.16 6.72
C VAL A 120 5.86 -3.66 6.64
N ARG A 121 6.97 -4.12 7.24
CA ARG A 121 7.42 -5.51 7.12
C ARG A 121 6.39 -6.54 7.59
N PRO A 122 5.72 -6.41 8.76
CA PRO A 122 4.70 -7.36 9.18
C PRO A 122 3.50 -7.40 8.22
N LEU A 123 3.07 -6.25 7.70
CA LEU A 123 1.97 -6.15 6.73
C LEU A 123 2.30 -6.86 5.42
N LEU A 124 3.52 -6.66 4.93
CA LEU A 124 4.00 -7.34 3.73
C LEU A 124 4.07 -8.85 3.96
N LEU A 125 4.66 -9.31 5.07
CA LEU A 125 4.78 -10.74 5.37
C LEU A 125 3.41 -11.41 5.45
N GLU A 126 2.45 -10.77 6.11
CA GLU A 126 1.07 -11.24 6.18
C GLU A 126 0.43 -11.33 4.79
N LEU A 127 0.61 -10.32 3.95
CA LEU A 127 0.06 -10.31 2.59
C LEU A 127 0.71 -11.39 1.71
N LEU A 128 2.02 -11.59 1.83
CA LEU A 128 2.76 -12.61 1.10
C LEU A 128 2.27 -14.01 1.48
N ASP A 129 2.09 -14.28 2.77
CA ASP A 129 1.56 -15.55 3.29
C ASP A 129 0.14 -15.82 2.77
N ALA A 130 -0.75 -14.82 2.85
CA ALA A 130 -2.12 -14.92 2.34
C ALA A 130 -2.21 -15.15 0.82
N LEU A 131 -1.18 -14.75 0.08
CA LEU A 131 -1.06 -14.95 -1.36
C LEU A 131 -0.27 -16.21 -1.74
N GLY A 132 0.24 -16.97 -0.76
CA GLY A 132 0.95 -18.23 -0.96
C GLY A 132 2.42 -18.09 -1.35
N TYR A 133 3.04 -16.93 -1.14
CA TYR A 133 4.48 -16.77 -1.37
C TYR A 133 5.30 -17.40 -0.25
N GLN A 134 6.39 -18.07 -0.61
CA GLN A 134 7.39 -18.55 0.34
C GLN A 134 8.40 -17.43 0.65
N VAL A 135 8.64 -17.19 1.93
CA VAL A 135 9.58 -16.17 2.38
C VAL A 135 10.56 -16.78 3.37
N GLU A 136 11.86 -16.61 3.13
CA GLU A 136 12.92 -17.01 4.07
C GLU A 136 13.08 -15.98 5.18
N ALA A 137 12.01 -15.71 5.92
CA ALA A 137 12.01 -14.83 7.07
C ALA A 137 11.06 -15.35 8.15
N ALA A 138 11.38 -15.07 9.41
CA ALA A 138 10.46 -15.36 10.50
C ALA A 138 9.16 -14.58 10.30
N GLN A 139 8.02 -15.25 10.50
CA GLN A 139 6.73 -14.57 10.56
C GLN A 139 6.74 -13.55 11.71
N GLN A 140 6.00 -12.47 11.51
CA GLN A 140 5.81 -11.42 12.51
C GLN A 140 4.32 -11.15 12.59
N GLU A 141 3.78 -11.17 13.80
CA GLU A 141 2.37 -10.83 14.00
C GLU A 141 2.20 -9.33 13.73
N PRO A 142 1.41 -8.94 12.73
CA PRO A 142 1.17 -7.54 12.46
C PRO A 142 0.27 -6.92 13.54
N PRO A 143 0.36 -5.60 13.79
CA PRO A 143 -0.50 -4.91 14.75
C PRO A 143 -1.99 -5.09 14.46
N ALA A 144 -2.82 -4.72 15.43
CA ALA A 144 -4.27 -4.71 15.26
C ALA A 144 -4.68 -3.88 14.03
N GLY A 145 -5.53 -4.48 13.19
CA GLY A 145 -6.04 -3.83 11.99
C GLY A 145 -6.99 -2.68 12.31
N HIS A 146 -6.93 -1.62 11.50
CA HIS A 146 -7.86 -0.50 11.49
C HIS A 146 -8.91 -0.76 10.40
N PRO A 147 -10.20 -0.88 10.73
CA PRO A 147 -11.24 -1.10 9.74
C PRO A 147 -11.41 0.13 8.86
N LEU A 148 -11.56 -0.08 7.55
CA LEU A 148 -11.83 0.98 6.58
C LEU A 148 -12.95 0.54 5.65
N GLN A 149 -13.87 1.43 5.29
CA GLN A 149 -14.89 1.15 4.27
C GLN A 149 -14.29 1.34 2.88
N PHE A 150 -14.51 0.39 1.95
CA PHE A 150 -14.09 0.51 0.56
C PHE A 150 -15.00 -0.33 -0.34
N GLY A 151 -15.67 0.29 -1.32
CA GLY A 151 -16.54 -0.42 -2.26
C GLY A 151 -17.66 -1.23 -1.59
N GLY A 152 -18.32 -0.65 -0.57
CA GLY A 152 -19.42 -1.30 0.15
C GLY A 152 -19.04 -2.42 1.13
N GLN A 153 -17.74 -2.67 1.35
CA GLN A 153 -17.24 -3.67 2.30
C GLN A 153 -16.20 -3.09 3.27
N THR A 154 -16.09 -3.72 4.44
CA THR A 154 -15.04 -3.41 5.43
C THR A 154 -13.75 -4.11 5.05
N ILE A 155 -12.66 -3.35 4.90
CA ILE A 155 -11.29 -3.82 4.68
C ILE A 155 -10.41 -3.45 5.88
N GLY A 156 -9.14 -3.86 5.85
CA GLY A 156 -8.14 -3.38 6.81
C GLY A 156 -7.99 -4.20 8.09
N LEU A 157 -8.85 -5.21 8.31
CA LEU A 157 -8.74 -6.13 9.46
C LEU A 157 -7.85 -7.36 9.19
N ALA A 158 -7.74 -7.76 7.93
CA ALA A 158 -6.94 -8.89 7.44
C ALA A 158 -6.66 -8.70 5.95
N PRO A 159 -5.74 -9.48 5.34
CA PRO A 159 -5.50 -9.43 3.92
C PRO A 159 -6.75 -9.77 3.11
N LEU A 160 -6.97 -9.05 2.01
CA LEU A 160 -8.14 -9.22 1.16
C LEU A 160 -7.80 -9.00 -0.31
N ASN A 161 -8.43 -9.79 -1.18
CA ASN A 161 -8.43 -9.52 -2.62
C ASN A 161 -9.58 -8.56 -2.96
N LEU A 162 -9.24 -7.38 -3.46
CA LEU A 162 -10.20 -6.40 -3.97
C LEU A 162 -10.36 -6.64 -5.47
N ARG A 163 -11.41 -7.39 -5.82
CA ARG A 163 -11.79 -7.61 -7.22
C ARG A 163 -12.65 -6.47 -7.70
N HIS A 164 -12.53 -6.13 -8.98
CA HIS A 164 -13.51 -5.29 -9.63
C HIS A 164 -14.78 -6.10 -9.84
N ASP A 165 -15.87 -5.72 -9.18
CA ASP A 165 -17.19 -6.25 -9.51
C ASP A 165 -17.62 -5.61 -10.83
N GLU A 166 -17.95 -6.40 -11.85
CA GLU A 166 -18.40 -5.89 -13.15
C GLU A 166 -19.77 -5.19 -13.09
N SER A 167 -20.42 -5.18 -11.92
CA SER A 167 -21.72 -4.55 -11.65
C SER A 167 -21.66 -3.06 -11.32
N GLU A 168 -20.47 -2.49 -11.12
CA GLU A 168 -20.27 -1.04 -10.96
C GLU A 168 -19.69 -0.45 -12.27
N GLN A 169 -20.57 -0.19 -13.24
CA GLN A 169 -20.33 0.80 -14.29
C GLN A 169 -21.45 1.85 -14.24
N PRO A 170 -21.13 3.13 -14.56
CA PRO A 170 -21.99 4.29 -14.32
C PRO A 170 -23.30 4.29 -15.10
#